data_AF-O30749-F1
#
_entry.id   AF-O30749-F1
#
_cell.length_a   1.000
_cell.length_b   1.000
_cell.length_c   1.000
_cell.angle_alpha   90.00
_cell.angle_beta   90.00
_cell.angle_gamma   90.00
#
_symmetry.space_group_name_H-M   'P 1'
#
loop_
_entity.id
_entity.type
_entity.pdbx_description
1 polymer ?
#
loop_
_entity_poly.entity_id
_entity_poly.type
_entity_poly.pdbx_seq_one_letter_code
_entity_poly.pdbx_strand_id
1 'polypeptide(L)'
;DPDQQTYWYKELTGLFALACALLATLCFASGLLKTTYFGVMNQAVTEKTAISSKQWWGFTLINIVLTLLLYPLFTQWGGANEPIAAKLSFMPLEMGNGIILWLVVSGLVGSLLFGLWQRKAQFCWAEFGVLSQSASLTTAQLIGRYLLLSLLLFAGLYFLVSLIYQYFHVELRFLWPLLKPLTTERFNLFIVYWLPILVFSSCSNGLIVSVQMKQKVASSFTATLLIWSFQNRTFCYWWFNHFMVIPFCSRFYANRSGI
;
A
#
# COMPACT_ATOMS: atom_id res chain seq x y z
N ASP A 1 34.24 -13.00 -5.59
CA ASP A 1 34.16 -14.33 -4.97
C ASP A 1 32.70 -14.68 -4.74
N PRO A 2 32.17 -15.78 -5.32
CA PRO A 2 30.77 -16.20 -5.14
C PRO A 2 30.39 -16.49 -3.68
N ASP A 3 31.37 -16.73 -2.82
CA ASP A 3 31.21 -16.97 -1.38
C ASP A 3 31.12 -15.67 -0.54
N GLN A 4 31.36 -14.51 -1.16
CA GLN A 4 31.19 -13.23 -0.47
C GLN A 4 29.72 -12.82 -0.48
N GLN A 5 29.07 -12.89 0.69
CA GLN A 5 27.68 -12.49 0.99
C GLN A 5 27.37 -10.98 0.78
N THR A 6 28.12 -10.29 -0.07
CA THR A 6 27.97 -8.87 -0.45
C THR A 6 26.57 -8.53 -0.94
N TYR A 7 25.87 -9.49 -1.56
CA TYR A 7 24.48 -9.33 -1.98
C TYR A 7 23.54 -9.00 -0.81
N TRP A 8 23.60 -9.76 0.28
CA TRP A 8 22.73 -9.54 1.43
C TRP A 8 23.04 -8.23 2.16
N TYR A 9 24.32 -7.84 2.22
CA TYR A 9 24.68 -6.52 2.74
C TYR A 9 24.07 -5.40 1.90
N LYS A 10 24.11 -5.51 0.57
CA LYS A 10 23.46 -4.54 -0.33
C LYS A 10 21.95 -4.47 -0.13
N GLU A 11 21.29 -5.63 -0.03
CA GLU A 11 19.83 -5.67 0.16
C GLU A 11 19.43 -5.12 1.55
N LEU A 12 20.14 -5.47 2.62
CA LEU A 12 19.85 -4.98 3.98
C LEU A 12 20.12 -3.49 4.13
N THR A 13 21.19 -2.98 3.53
CA THR A 13 21.47 -1.53 3.52
C THR A 13 20.45 -0.77 2.66
N GLY A 14 20.01 -1.35 1.54
CA GLY A 14 18.90 -0.83 0.74
C GLY A 14 17.58 -0.80 1.51
N LEU A 15 17.26 -1.85 2.27
CA LEU A 15 16.11 -1.89 3.17
C LEU A 15 16.17 -0.81 4.25
N PHE A 16 17.34 -0.64 4.88
CA PHE A 16 17.54 0.40 5.88
C PHE A 16 17.34 1.80 5.28
N ALA A 17 17.94 2.07 4.13
CA ALA A 17 17.79 3.35 3.43
C ALA A 17 16.33 3.60 3.00
N LEU A 18 15.63 2.57 2.51
CA LEU A 18 14.20 2.63 2.20
C LEU A 18 13.38 2.96 3.45
N ALA A 19 13.64 2.31 4.58
CA ALA A 19 12.98 2.60 5.84
C ALA A 19 13.23 4.05 6.30
N CYS A 20 14.46 4.54 6.19
CA CYS A 20 14.79 5.94 6.47
C CYS A 20 14.04 6.92 5.56
N ALA A 21 13.93 6.63 4.26
CA ALA A 21 13.17 7.46 3.31
C ALA A 21 11.66 7.50 3.65
N LEU A 22 11.08 6.37 4.06
CA LEU A 22 9.71 6.31 4.53
C LEU A 22 9.51 7.09 5.84
N LEU A 23 10.42 6.96 6.80
CA LEU A 23 10.40 7.75 8.04
C LEU A 23 10.52 9.26 7.76
N ALA A 24 11.42 9.66 6.85
CA ALA A 24 11.54 11.05 6.41
C ALA A 24 10.23 11.57 5.80
N THR A 25 9.53 10.75 5.02
CA THR A 25 8.21 11.09 4.45
C THR A 25 7.16 11.28 5.55
N LEU A 26 7.17 10.45 6.60
CA LEU A 26 6.28 10.62 7.75
C LEU A 26 6.58 11.90 8.55
N CYS A 27 7.85 12.23 8.76
CA CYS A 27 8.25 13.49 9.38
C CYS A 27 7.82 14.69 8.53
N PHE A 28 7.97 14.60 7.21
CA PHE A 28 7.54 15.64 6.28
C PHE A 28 6.01 15.82 6.31
N ALA A 29 5.24 14.73 6.34
CA ALA A 29 3.79 14.77 6.54
C ALA A 29 3.40 15.44 7.86
N SER A 30 4.06 15.07 8.96
CA SER A 30 3.83 15.69 10.27
C SER A 30 4.13 17.20 10.24
N GLY A 31 5.20 17.62 9.56
CA GLY A 31 5.54 19.03 9.36
C GLY A 31 4.45 19.78 8.59
N LEU A 32 4.00 19.23 7.46
CA LEU A 32 2.91 19.81 6.67
C LEU A 32 1.62 19.93 7.47
N LEU A 33 1.22 18.89 8.20
CA LEU A 33 0.01 18.87 9.02
C LEU A 33 0.03 19.86 10.20
N LYS A 34 1.20 20.38 10.60
CA LYS A 34 1.30 21.45 11.62
C LYS A 34 1.10 22.85 11.05
N THR A 35 1.07 23.02 9.73
CA THR A 35 0.81 24.31 9.10
C THR A 35 -0.65 24.73 9.25
N THR A 36 -0.95 26.02 9.18
CA THR A 36 -2.33 26.54 9.25
C THR A 36 -3.23 26.01 8.13
N TYR A 37 -2.66 25.78 6.94
CA TYR A 37 -3.41 25.28 5.79
C TYR A 37 -3.83 23.81 5.95
N PHE A 38 -2.91 22.92 6.33
CA PHE A 38 -3.22 21.50 6.45
C PHE A 38 -3.72 21.09 7.85
N GLY A 39 -3.42 21.88 8.88
CA GLY A 39 -3.78 21.58 10.27
C GLY A 39 -5.29 21.51 10.52
N VAL A 40 -6.09 22.18 9.69
CA VAL A 40 -7.57 22.08 9.75
C VAL A 40 -8.07 20.66 9.39
N MET A 41 -7.25 19.85 8.70
CA MET A 41 -7.58 18.44 8.41
C MET A 41 -7.26 17.49 9.56
N ASN A 42 -6.54 17.96 10.59
CA ASN A 42 -6.16 17.11 11.70
C ASN A 42 -7.39 16.84 12.58
N GLN A 43 -7.84 15.59 12.61
CA GLN A 43 -9.01 15.17 13.36
C GLN A 43 -8.59 14.22 14.48
N ALA A 44 -9.30 14.28 15.61
CA ALA A 44 -9.15 13.28 16.65
C ALA A 44 -9.51 11.90 16.10
N VAL A 45 -8.71 10.90 16.43
CA VAL A 45 -8.98 9.51 16.04
C VAL A 45 -10.29 9.07 16.68
N THR A 46 -11.34 8.87 15.88
CA THR A 46 -12.62 8.35 16.40
C THR A 46 -12.46 6.92 16.89
N GLU A 47 -13.04 6.56 18.04
CA GLU A 47 -13.12 5.16 18.48
C GLU A 47 -14.41 4.46 18.03
N LYS A 48 -15.27 5.19 17.30
CA LYS A 48 -16.46 4.57 16.71
C LYS A 48 -16.02 3.51 15.70
N THR A 49 -16.74 2.40 15.68
CA THR A 49 -16.42 1.14 14.99
C THR A 49 -15.19 0.37 15.49
N ALA A 50 -14.52 0.81 16.56
CA ALA A 50 -13.37 0.07 17.09
C ALA A 50 -13.78 -1.32 17.57
N ILE A 51 -13.14 -2.35 17.02
CA ILE A 51 -13.44 -3.75 17.29
C ILE A 51 -12.52 -4.34 18.36
N SER A 52 -12.98 -5.42 18.99
CA SER A 52 -12.13 -6.20 19.90
C SER A 52 -10.99 -6.91 19.16
N SER A 53 -9.89 -7.23 19.85
CA SER A 53 -8.77 -7.97 19.25
C SER A 53 -9.21 -9.32 18.66
N LYS A 54 -10.18 -10.00 19.27
CA LYS A 54 -10.74 -11.27 18.76
C LYS A 54 -11.45 -11.07 17.42
N GLN A 55 -12.29 -10.05 17.30
CA GLN A 55 -12.96 -9.71 16.04
C GLN A 55 -11.96 -9.29 14.98
N TRP A 56 -10.93 -8.53 15.37
CA TRP A 56 -9.86 -8.12 14.46
C TRP A 56 -9.15 -9.32 13.84
N TRP A 57 -8.75 -10.29 14.66
CA TRP A 57 -8.15 -11.54 14.16
C TRP A 57 -9.11 -12.34 13.27
N GLY A 58 -10.40 -12.35 13.56
CA GLY A 58 -11.41 -12.97 12.70
C GLY A 58 -11.44 -12.35 11.30
N PHE A 59 -11.49 -11.02 11.20
CA PHE A 59 -11.42 -10.32 9.92
C PHE A 59 -10.07 -10.51 9.22
N THR A 60 -8.97 -10.47 9.96
CA THR A 60 -7.62 -10.74 9.42
C THR A 60 -7.55 -12.13 8.81
N LEU A 61 -8.03 -13.17 9.50
CA LEU A 61 -8.01 -14.54 8.98
C LEU A 61 -8.83 -14.68 7.70
N ILE A 62 -10.02 -14.08 7.64
CA ILE A 62 -10.85 -14.06 6.43
C ILE A 62 -10.09 -13.41 5.27
N ASN A 63 -9.48 -12.25 5.48
CA ASN A 63 -8.70 -11.55 4.46
C ASN A 63 -7.46 -12.34 4.01
N ILE A 64 -6.80 -13.05 4.93
CA ILE A 64 -5.67 -13.94 4.62
C ILE A 64 -6.16 -15.08 3.72
N VAL A 65 -7.23 -15.78 4.09
CA VAL A 65 -7.79 -16.89 3.29
C VAL A 65 -8.21 -16.40 1.91
N LEU A 66 -8.90 -15.25 1.83
CA LEU A 66 -9.26 -14.64 0.56
C LEU A 66 -8.02 -14.33 -0.28
N THR A 67 -6.97 -13.77 0.31
CA THR A 67 -5.72 -13.47 -0.39
C THR A 67 -5.04 -14.74 -0.91
N LEU A 68 -4.96 -15.79 -0.09
CA LEU A 68 -4.37 -17.08 -0.46
C LEU A 68 -5.12 -17.76 -1.62
N LEU A 69 -6.43 -17.55 -1.73
CA LEU A 69 -7.24 -18.09 -2.82
C LEU A 69 -7.16 -17.21 -4.08
N LEU A 70 -7.36 -15.90 -3.93
CA LEU A 70 -7.48 -14.97 -5.05
C LEU A 70 -6.13 -14.70 -5.72
N TYR A 71 -5.03 -14.67 -4.96
CA TYR A 71 -3.71 -14.36 -5.53
C TYR A 71 -3.31 -15.36 -6.62
N PRO A 72 -3.09 -16.66 -6.34
CA PRO A 72 -2.64 -17.59 -7.38
C PRO A 72 -3.67 -17.72 -8.51
N LEU A 73 -4.96 -17.60 -8.19
CA LEU A 73 -6.05 -17.70 -9.15
C LEU A 73 -6.01 -16.59 -10.22
N PHE A 74 -5.63 -15.37 -9.85
CA PHE A 74 -5.61 -14.22 -10.77
C PHE A 74 -4.21 -13.87 -11.27
N THR A 75 -3.16 -14.07 -10.47
CA THR A 75 -1.79 -13.78 -10.93
C THR A 75 -1.27 -14.81 -11.93
N GLN A 76 -1.81 -16.03 -11.99
CA GLN A 76 -1.48 -17.00 -13.04
C GLN A 76 -1.83 -16.50 -14.46
N TRP A 77 -2.73 -15.52 -14.56
CA TRP A 77 -3.07 -14.87 -15.82
C TRP A 77 -2.06 -13.80 -16.22
N GLY A 78 -1.02 -13.54 -15.41
CA GLY A 78 0.14 -12.73 -15.77
C GLY A 78 1.37 -13.62 -16.01
N GLY A 79 2.02 -13.49 -17.17
CA GLY A 79 3.18 -14.32 -17.54
C GLY A 79 3.28 -14.54 -19.06
N ALA A 80 4.17 -15.42 -19.52
CA ALA A 80 4.34 -15.67 -20.95
C ALA A 80 3.03 -16.17 -21.61
N ASN A 81 2.69 -15.63 -22.79
CA ASN A 81 1.41 -15.83 -23.49
C ASN A 81 0.20 -15.25 -22.74
N GLU A 82 0.44 -14.12 -22.09
CA GLU A 82 -0.54 -13.34 -21.33
C GLU A 82 -1.75 -12.91 -22.19
N PRO A 83 -2.99 -13.27 -21.82
CA PRO A 83 -4.15 -12.96 -22.64
C PRO A 83 -4.57 -11.47 -22.58
N ILE A 84 -4.18 -10.73 -21.54
CA ILE A 84 -4.47 -9.30 -21.37
C ILE A 84 -3.54 -8.48 -22.26
N ALA A 85 -2.22 -8.65 -22.19
CA ALA A 85 -1.27 -7.94 -23.04
C ALA A 85 -1.47 -8.27 -24.53
N ALA A 86 -1.88 -9.50 -24.85
CA ALA A 86 -2.24 -9.90 -26.22
C ALA A 86 -3.48 -9.17 -26.78
N LYS A 87 -4.40 -8.71 -25.91
CA LYS A 87 -5.64 -8.03 -26.31
C LYS A 87 -5.62 -6.53 -26.07
N LEU A 88 -4.90 -6.07 -25.06
CA LEU A 88 -4.81 -4.69 -24.60
C LEU A 88 -3.36 -4.20 -24.77
N SER A 89 -3.06 -3.69 -25.96
CA SER A 89 -1.72 -3.19 -26.31
C SER A 89 -1.21 -2.06 -25.41
N PHE A 90 -2.10 -1.35 -24.71
CA PHE A 90 -1.74 -0.29 -23.76
C PHE A 90 -1.35 -0.82 -22.37
N MET A 91 -1.50 -2.13 -22.10
CA MET A 91 -1.09 -2.79 -20.85
C MET A 91 0.06 -3.77 -21.10
N PRO A 92 1.30 -3.30 -21.35
CA PRO A 92 2.39 -4.16 -21.79
C PRO A 92 3.09 -4.95 -20.68
N LEU A 93 2.79 -4.70 -19.39
CA LEU A 93 3.45 -5.40 -18.29
C LEU A 93 2.78 -6.75 -18.01
N GLU A 94 3.24 -7.82 -18.66
CA GLU A 94 2.64 -9.17 -18.51
C GLU A 94 2.49 -9.63 -17.05
N MET A 95 3.59 -9.61 -16.27
CA MET A 95 3.54 -9.93 -14.84
C MET A 95 2.72 -8.90 -14.04
N GLY A 96 2.77 -7.63 -14.46
CA GLY A 96 2.03 -6.54 -13.84
C GLY A 96 0.51 -6.69 -14.02
N ASN A 97 0.05 -7.19 -15.16
CA ASN A 97 -1.36 -7.35 -15.48
C ASN A 97 -2.03 -8.38 -14.58
N GLY A 98 -1.37 -9.51 -14.30
CA GLY A 98 -1.85 -10.49 -13.33
C GLY A 98 -2.00 -9.91 -11.92
N ILE A 99 -1.02 -9.08 -11.50
CA ILE A 99 -1.10 -8.36 -10.22
C ILE A 99 -2.27 -7.38 -10.22
N ILE A 100 -2.44 -6.56 -11.27
CA ILE A 100 -3.55 -5.62 -11.37
C ILE A 100 -4.89 -6.34 -11.33
N LEU A 101 -5.05 -7.44 -12.06
CA LEU A 101 -6.27 -8.23 -12.06
C LEU A 101 -6.59 -8.73 -10.65
N TRP A 102 -5.60 -9.27 -9.96
CA TRP A 102 -5.74 -9.68 -8.57
C TRP A 102 -6.14 -8.52 -7.64
N LEU A 103 -5.50 -7.35 -7.78
CA LEU A 103 -5.83 -6.15 -7.00
C LEU A 103 -7.27 -5.68 -7.26
N VAL A 104 -7.69 -5.62 -8.52
CA VAL A 104 -9.05 -5.19 -8.90
C VAL A 104 -10.08 -6.14 -8.31
N VAL A 105 -9.93 -7.46 -8.51
CA VAL A 105 -10.89 -8.43 -7.98
C VAL A 105 -10.90 -8.42 -6.44
N SER A 106 -9.74 -8.35 -5.80
CA SER A 106 -9.64 -8.27 -4.34
C SER A 106 -10.29 -6.99 -3.79
N GLY A 107 -10.11 -5.86 -4.48
CA GLY A 107 -10.75 -4.59 -4.14
C GLY A 107 -12.27 -4.65 -4.29
N LEU A 108 -12.78 -5.29 -5.34
CA LEU A 108 -14.21 -5.50 -5.56
C LEU A 108 -14.84 -6.40 -4.49
N VAL A 109 -14.22 -7.55 -4.21
CA VAL A 109 -14.67 -8.48 -3.16
C VAL A 109 -14.62 -7.80 -1.79
N GLY A 110 -13.52 -7.10 -1.48
CA GLY A 110 -13.37 -6.34 -0.24
C GLY A 110 -14.42 -5.25 -0.08
N SER A 111 -14.71 -4.50 -1.16
CA SER A 111 -15.75 -3.46 -1.16
C SER A 111 -17.16 -4.04 -0.97
N LEU A 112 -17.43 -5.21 -1.59
CA LEU A 112 -18.69 -5.93 -1.40
C LEU A 112 -18.87 -6.38 0.06
N LEU A 113 -17.86 -7.02 0.64
CA LEU A 113 -17.88 -7.46 2.04
C LEU A 113 -17.99 -6.29 3.01
N PHE A 114 -17.28 -5.20 2.73
CA PHE A 114 -17.41 -3.95 3.47
C PHE A 114 -18.84 -3.40 3.40
N GLY A 115 -19.46 -3.37 2.22
CA GLY A 115 -20.84 -2.92 2.05
C GLY A 115 -21.85 -3.79 2.80
N LEU A 116 -21.67 -5.12 2.81
CA LEU A 116 -22.50 -6.03 3.59
C LEU A 116 -22.35 -5.81 5.10
N TRP A 117 -21.12 -5.56 5.56
CA TRP A 117 -20.85 -5.20 6.95
C TRP A 117 -21.46 -3.84 7.31
N GLN A 118 -21.31 -2.85 6.42
CA GLN A 118 -21.81 -1.49 6.62
C GLN A 118 -23.33 -1.45 6.79
N ARG A 119 -24.08 -2.32 6.11
CA ARG A 119 -25.55 -2.41 6.33
C ARG A 119 -25.92 -2.69 7.79
N LYS A 120 -25.04 -3.33 8.55
CA LYS A 120 -25.22 -3.63 9.97
C LYS A 120 -24.54 -2.60 10.88
N ALA A 121 -23.50 -1.94 10.41
CA ALA A 121 -22.74 -0.96 11.18
C ALA A 121 -23.34 0.45 11.04
N GLN A 122 -23.71 1.08 12.15
CA GLN A 122 -24.19 2.45 12.18
C GLN A 122 -23.02 3.41 12.43
N PHE A 123 -22.61 4.18 11.42
CA PHE A 123 -21.58 5.21 11.57
C PHE A 123 -21.75 6.37 10.59
N CYS A 124 -21.18 7.53 10.93
CA CYS A 124 -21.20 8.72 10.09
C CYS A 124 -19.89 8.85 9.31
N TRP A 125 -19.98 8.98 7.98
CA TRP A 125 -18.82 9.14 7.08
C TRP A 125 -17.96 10.36 7.39
N ALA A 126 -18.56 11.39 7.99
CA ALA A 126 -17.87 12.60 8.35
C ALA A 126 -16.83 12.37 9.48
N GLU A 127 -17.03 11.36 10.33
CA GLU A 127 -16.09 11.01 11.42
C GLU A 127 -14.82 10.31 10.94
N PHE A 128 -14.85 9.80 9.71
CA PHE A 128 -13.72 9.15 9.05
C PHE A 128 -13.06 10.09 8.04
N GLY A 129 -13.38 11.40 8.10
CA GLY A 129 -12.79 12.41 7.24
C GLY A 129 -13.23 12.38 5.78
N VAL A 130 -14.25 11.58 5.43
CA VAL A 130 -14.79 11.51 4.05
C VAL A 130 -15.63 12.74 3.75
N LEU A 131 -16.42 13.20 4.72
CA LEU A 131 -17.24 14.40 4.62
C LEU A 131 -16.72 15.46 5.59
N SER A 132 -16.83 16.73 5.23
CA SER A 132 -16.48 17.80 6.15
C SER A 132 -17.47 17.86 7.31
N GLN A 133 -16.95 17.85 8.54
CA GLN A 133 -17.69 18.19 9.76
C GLN A 133 -17.53 19.65 10.16
N SER A 134 -16.58 20.36 9.55
CA SER A 134 -16.29 21.74 9.91
C SER A 134 -17.25 22.69 9.19
N ALA A 135 -17.76 23.69 9.91
CA ALA A 135 -18.51 24.78 9.30
C ALA A 135 -17.65 25.63 8.33
N SER A 136 -16.31 25.55 8.47
CA SER A 136 -15.35 26.35 7.74
C SER A 136 -14.90 25.78 6.39
N LEU A 137 -15.02 24.46 6.18
CA LEU A 137 -14.59 23.81 4.94
C LEU A 137 -15.73 23.04 4.31
N THR A 138 -15.87 23.16 3.00
CA THR A 138 -16.71 22.25 2.24
C THR A 138 -16.00 20.91 2.04
N THR A 139 -16.74 19.84 1.79
CA THR A 139 -16.17 18.51 1.48
C THR A 139 -15.21 18.57 0.28
N ALA A 140 -15.53 19.35 -0.75
CA ALA A 140 -14.66 19.52 -1.91
C ALA A 140 -13.32 20.18 -1.56
N GLN A 141 -13.34 21.20 -0.69
CA GLN A 141 -12.11 21.84 -0.20
C GLN A 141 -11.28 20.87 0.64
N LEU A 142 -11.92 20.07 1.49
CA LEU A 142 -11.24 19.05 2.28
C LEU A 142 -10.53 18.02 1.39
N ILE A 143 -11.24 17.49 0.39
CA ILE A 143 -10.67 16.57 -0.61
C ILE A 143 -9.50 17.22 -1.34
N GLY A 144 -9.65 18.48 -1.80
CA GLY A 144 -8.58 19.21 -2.47
C GLY A 144 -7.32 19.35 -1.61
N ARG A 145 -7.47 19.59 -0.31
CA ARG A 145 -6.33 19.64 0.62
C ARG A 145 -5.68 18.28 0.83
N TYR A 146 -6.45 17.19 0.92
CA TYR A 146 -5.88 15.84 0.99
C TYR A 146 -5.14 15.45 -0.30
N LEU A 147 -5.69 15.80 -1.46
CA LEU A 147 -5.03 15.57 -2.75
C LEU A 147 -3.73 16.37 -2.86
N LEU A 148 -3.74 17.64 -2.45
CA LEU A 148 -2.54 18.47 -2.43
C LEU A 148 -1.50 17.91 -1.44
N LEU A 149 -1.91 17.50 -0.24
CA LEU A 149 -1.03 16.86 0.72
C LEU A 149 -0.38 15.60 0.12
N SER A 150 -1.18 14.71 -0.48
CA SER A 150 -0.70 13.50 -1.14
C SER A 150 0.31 13.82 -2.26
N LEU A 151 0.01 14.83 -3.10
CA LEU A 151 0.91 15.30 -4.15
C LEU A 151 2.24 15.81 -3.58
N LEU A 152 2.20 16.61 -2.52
CA LEU A 152 3.41 17.10 -1.85
C LEU A 152 4.24 15.96 -1.26
N LEU A 153 3.61 14.98 -0.61
CA LEU A 153 4.31 13.81 -0.08
C LEU A 153 4.95 12.97 -1.18
N PHE A 154 4.22 12.72 -2.27
CA PHE A 154 4.76 12.04 -3.44
C PHE A 154 5.94 12.80 -4.04
N ALA A 155 5.80 14.12 -4.24
CA ALA A 155 6.86 14.97 -4.78
C ALA A 155 8.09 15.01 -3.85
N GLY A 156 7.88 15.11 -2.54
CA GLY A 156 8.96 15.11 -1.54
C GLY A 156 9.73 13.80 -1.53
N LEU A 157 9.04 12.65 -1.54
CA LEU A 157 9.68 11.34 -1.63
C LEU A 157 10.39 11.16 -2.97
N TYR A 158 9.76 11.54 -4.08
CA TYR A 158 10.37 11.45 -5.41
C TYR A 158 11.63 12.32 -5.53
N PHE A 159 11.59 13.53 -4.96
CA PHE A 159 12.74 14.43 -4.89
C PHE A 159 13.88 13.81 -4.08
N LEU A 160 13.59 13.26 -2.91
CA LEU A 160 14.58 12.57 -2.07
C LEU A 160 15.23 11.39 -2.80
N VAL A 161 14.41 10.53 -3.44
CA VAL A 161 14.87 9.39 -4.24
C VAL A 161 15.75 9.86 -5.40
N SER A 162 15.36 10.95 -6.08
CA SER A 162 16.11 11.52 -7.20
C SER A 162 17.45 12.09 -6.76
N LEU A 163 17.50 12.78 -5.62
CA LEU A 163 18.77 13.26 -5.03
C LEU A 163 19.70 12.09 -4.70
N ILE A 164 19.19 11.06 -4.02
CA ILE A 164 20.00 9.89 -3.66
C ILE A 164 20.55 9.22 -4.91
N TYR A 165 19.72 9.04 -5.93
CA TYR A 165 20.16 8.47 -7.20
C TYR A 165 21.18 9.35 -7.94
N GLN A 166 21.01 10.67 -7.92
CA GLN A 166 21.90 11.60 -8.61
C GLN A 166 23.30 11.65 -7.98
N TYR A 167 23.39 11.66 -6.64
CA TYR A 167 24.66 11.80 -5.93
C TYR A 167 25.36 10.47 -5.65
N PHE A 168 24.60 9.42 -5.35
CA PHE A 168 25.16 8.13 -4.94
C PHE A 168 25.02 7.06 -6.01
N HIS A 169 24.20 7.28 -7.05
CA HIS A 169 23.87 6.27 -8.07
C HIS A 169 23.31 4.97 -7.46
N VAL A 170 22.65 5.08 -6.31
CA VAL A 170 22.03 3.97 -5.58
C VAL A 170 20.52 4.02 -5.77
N GLU A 171 19.94 2.85 -6.03
CA GLU A 171 18.50 2.64 -6.04
C GLU A 171 18.01 2.27 -4.63
N LEU A 172 16.96 2.94 -4.15
CA LEU A 172 16.32 2.58 -2.89
C LEU A 172 15.43 1.37 -3.11
N ARG A 173 15.94 0.18 -2.78
CA ARG A 173 15.20 -1.06 -2.98
C ARG A 173 15.52 -2.11 -1.94
N PHE A 174 14.59 -3.03 -1.79
CA PHE A 174 14.80 -4.30 -1.11
C PHE A 174 14.05 -5.37 -1.89
N LEU A 175 14.77 -6.30 -2.51
CA LEU A 175 14.21 -7.31 -3.41
C LEU A 175 13.43 -6.68 -4.58
N TRP A 176 12.09 -6.67 -4.50
CA TRP A 176 11.18 -6.19 -5.55
C TRP A 176 10.65 -4.76 -5.31
N PRO A 177 10.29 -4.35 -4.08
CA PRO A 177 10.05 -2.94 -3.77
C PRO A 177 11.22 -2.05 -4.18
N LEU A 178 10.99 -1.19 -5.17
CA LEU A 178 11.99 -0.31 -5.77
C LEU A 178 11.42 1.11 -5.87
N LEU A 179 12.09 2.04 -5.20
CA LEU A 179 11.93 3.47 -5.46
C LEU A 179 13.10 3.91 -6.36
N LYS A 180 12.75 4.35 -7.56
CA LYS A 180 13.71 4.82 -8.57
C LYS A 180 13.12 6.03 -9.30
N PRO A 181 13.95 6.98 -9.75
CA PRO A 181 13.50 8.03 -10.66
C PRO A 181 12.80 7.45 -11.90
N LEU A 182 11.74 8.11 -12.34
CA LEU A 182 10.92 7.63 -13.45
C LEU A 182 11.57 8.04 -14.76
N THR A 183 11.86 7.06 -15.62
CA THR A 183 12.14 7.31 -17.04
C THR A 183 10.82 7.63 -17.75
N THR A 184 10.88 8.25 -18.93
CA THR A 184 9.70 8.55 -19.76
C THR A 184 8.82 7.33 -19.98
N GLU A 185 9.42 6.18 -20.29
CA GLU A 185 8.71 4.91 -20.45
C GLU A 185 7.98 4.48 -19.18
N ARG A 186 8.65 4.56 -18.01
CA ARG A 186 8.05 4.19 -16.72
C ARG A 186 6.95 5.16 -16.30
N PHE A 187 7.05 6.43 -16.69
CA PHE A 187 5.99 7.41 -16.44
C PHE A 187 4.73 7.11 -17.27
N ASN A 188 4.89 6.69 -18.53
CA ASN A 188 3.76 6.25 -19.35
C ASN A 188 3.07 5.01 -18.75
N LEU A 189 3.87 4.05 -18.25
CA LEU A 189 3.34 2.92 -17.50
C LEU A 189 2.66 3.36 -16.21
N PHE A 190 3.23 4.32 -15.47
CA PHE A 190 2.59 4.84 -14.27
C PHE A 190 1.15 5.28 -14.54
N ILE A 191 0.88 6.03 -15.61
CA ILE A 191 -0.47 6.52 -15.98
C ILE A 191 -1.47 5.37 -16.24
N VAL A 192 -1.02 4.23 -16.76
CA VAL A 192 -1.88 3.08 -17.03
C VAL A 192 -2.19 2.30 -15.75
N TYR A 193 -1.19 2.12 -14.88
CA TYR A 193 -1.26 1.19 -13.75
C TYR A 193 -1.62 1.85 -12.41
N TRP A 194 -1.44 3.17 -12.25
CA TRP A 194 -1.63 3.85 -10.95
C TRP A 194 -3.07 3.82 -10.46
N LEU A 195 -4.06 3.99 -11.35
CA LEU A 195 -5.45 4.18 -10.93
C LEU A 195 -6.03 2.90 -10.29
N PRO A 196 -5.89 1.70 -10.87
CA PRO A 196 -6.32 0.46 -10.19
C PRO A 196 -5.62 0.25 -8.84
N ILE A 197 -4.32 0.56 -8.75
CA ILE A 197 -3.54 0.45 -7.50
C ILE A 197 -4.08 1.43 -6.45
N LEU A 198 -4.38 2.66 -6.86
CA LEU A 198 -4.93 3.70 -5.98
C LEU A 198 -6.32 3.33 -5.47
N VAL A 199 -7.21 2.85 -6.36
CA VAL A 199 -8.56 2.42 -5.99
C VAL A 199 -8.48 1.27 -4.99
N PHE A 200 -7.70 0.23 -5.31
CA PHE A 200 -7.49 -0.89 -4.39
C PHE A 200 -6.94 -0.42 -3.04
N SER A 201 -5.91 0.43 -3.04
CA SER A 201 -5.27 0.93 -1.81
C SER A 201 -6.25 1.76 -0.97
N SER A 202 -7.12 2.53 -1.62
CA SER A 202 -8.17 3.33 -0.95
C SER A 202 -9.24 2.45 -0.33
N CYS A 203 -9.68 1.39 -1.01
CA CYS A 203 -10.63 0.43 -0.45
C CYS A 203 -10.01 -0.34 0.73
N SER A 204 -8.83 -0.92 0.54
CA SER A 204 -8.21 -1.79 1.53
C SER A 204 -7.71 -1.02 2.75
N ASN A 205 -6.89 0.01 2.56
CA ASN A 205 -6.34 0.76 3.70
C ASN A 205 -7.36 1.79 4.24
N GLY A 206 -8.10 2.45 3.36
CA GLY A 206 -9.07 3.47 3.75
C GLY A 206 -10.34 2.87 4.36
N LEU A 207 -11.04 1.97 3.68
CA LEU A 207 -12.32 1.44 4.17
C LEU A 207 -12.13 0.24 5.11
N ILE A 208 -11.40 -0.78 4.67
CA ILE A 208 -11.32 -2.04 5.44
C ILE A 208 -10.48 -1.84 6.70
N VAL A 209 -9.22 -1.41 6.57
CA VAL A 209 -8.33 -1.27 7.72
C VAL A 209 -8.74 -0.12 8.64
N SER A 210 -9.03 1.07 8.08
CA SER A 210 -9.27 2.26 8.91
C SER A 210 -10.71 2.40 9.46
N VAL A 211 -11.70 1.74 8.83
CA VAL A 211 -13.12 1.79 9.28
C VAL A 211 -13.59 0.45 9.85
N GLN A 212 -13.56 -0.63 9.06
CA GLN A 212 -14.13 -1.92 9.46
C GLN A 212 -13.28 -2.65 10.52
N MET A 213 -11.96 -2.66 10.34
CA MET A 213 -11.00 -3.32 11.21
C MET A 213 -10.33 -2.34 12.18
N LYS A 214 -11.02 -1.24 12.50
CA LYS A 214 -10.48 -0.19 13.37
C LYS A 214 -10.11 -0.75 14.74
N GLN A 215 -8.89 -0.49 15.16
CA GLN A 215 -8.39 -0.89 16.46
C GLN A 215 -8.71 0.18 17.51
N LYS A 216 -8.85 -0.24 18.77
CA LYS A 216 -9.01 0.68 19.90
C LYS A 216 -7.74 1.50 20.11
N VAL A 217 -7.90 2.73 20.60
CA VAL A 217 -6.75 3.54 21.01
C VAL A 217 -6.25 3.00 22.36
N ALA A 218 -4.93 2.84 22.50
CA ALA A 218 -4.33 2.35 23.73
C ALA A 218 -4.16 3.48 24.75
N SER A 219 -3.69 3.14 25.96
CA SER A 219 -3.49 4.11 27.04
C SER A 219 -2.44 5.20 26.75
N SER A 220 -1.58 5.00 25.76
CA SER A 220 -0.57 5.98 25.34
C SER A 220 -0.40 6.00 23.83
N PHE A 221 0.14 7.11 23.31
CA PHE A 221 0.48 7.25 21.90
C PHE A 221 1.46 6.15 21.46
N THR A 222 2.52 5.90 22.22
CA THR A 222 3.53 4.89 21.90
C THR A 222 2.93 3.48 21.88
N ALA A 223 2.07 3.14 22.84
CA ALA A 223 1.38 1.86 22.85
C ALA A 223 0.46 1.71 21.64
N THR A 224 -0.28 2.77 21.29
CA THR A 224 -1.17 2.78 20.10
C THR A 224 -0.34 2.58 18.83
N LEU A 225 0.75 3.33 18.67
CA LEU A 225 1.64 3.23 17.53
C LEU A 225 2.22 1.81 17.39
N LEU A 226 2.71 1.22 18.47
CA LEU A 226 3.31 -0.13 18.43
C LEU A 226 2.27 -1.21 18.13
N ILE A 227 1.10 -1.18 18.81
CA ILE A 227 0.04 -2.17 18.59
C ILE A 227 -0.48 -2.08 17.17
N TRP A 228 -0.78 -0.87 16.70
CA TRP A 228 -1.31 -0.66 15.35
C TRP A 228 -0.27 -0.99 14.30
N SER A 229 0.99 -0.61 14.52
CA SER A 229 2.09 -1.00 13.63
C SER A 229 2.23 -2.50 13.57
N PHE A 230 2.19 -3.21 14.70
CA PHE A 230 2.32 -4.68 14.71
C PHE A 230 1.14 -5.39 14.06
N GLN A 231 -0.09 -4.96 14.35
CA GLN A 231 -1.30 -5.60 13.81
C GLN A 231 -1.50 -5.26 12.33
N ASN A 232 -1.30 -4.01 11.90
CA ASN A 232 -1.31 -3.70 10.47
C ASN A 232 -0.14 -4.38 9.76
N ARG A 233 1.00 -4.51 10.43
CA ARG A 233 2.13 -5.30 9.91
C ARG A 233 1.74 -6.76 9.76
N THR A 234 1.09 -7.43 10.69
CA THR A 234 0.69 -8.83 10.51
C THR A 234 -0.31 -8.97 9.37
N PHE A 235 -1.32 -8.10 9.30
CA PHE A 235 -2.24 -8.03 8.17
C PHE A 235 -1.50 -7.88 6.83
N CYS A 236 -0.55 -6.95 6.74
CA CYS A 236 0.26 -6.71 5.54
C CYS A 236 1.32 -7.78 5.28
N TYR A 237 1.96 -8.38 6.29
CA TYR A 237 3.05 -9.37 6.12
C TYR A 237 2.54 -10.65 5.50
N TRP A 238 1.31 -11.06 5.81
CA TRP A 238 0.64 -12.18 5.13
C TRP A 238 0.24 -11.82 3.70
N TRP A 239 -0.05 -10.54 3.46
CA TRP A 239 -0.31 -9.99 2.13
C TRP A 239 0.98 -9.90 1.27
N PHE A 240 2.13 -9.60 1.89
CA PHE A 240 3.40 -9.28 1.22
C PHE A 240 4.36 -10.48 1.08
N ASN A 241 4.37 -11.44 2.02
CA ASN A 241 5.24 -12.63 1.88
C ASN A 241 4.89 -13.47 0.64
N HIS A 242 3.64 -13.43 0.19
CA HIS A 242 3.23 -14.18 -0.99
C HIS A 242 3.83 -13.60 -2.29
N PHE A 243 4.05 -12.28 -2.35
CA PHE A 243 4.82 -11.64 -3.43
C PHE A 243 6.27 -12.10 -3.50
N MET A 244 6.87 -12.50 -2.38
CA MET A 244 8.29 -12.88 -2.33
C MET A 244 8.53 -14.38 -2.55
N VAL A 245 7.66 -15.25 -2.04
CA VAL A 245 7.92 -16.70 -2.02
C VAL A 245 7.66 -17.37 -3.37
N ILE A 246 6.66 -16.92 -4.14
CA ILE A 246 6.30 -17.59 -5.41
C ILE A 246 7.33 -17.35 -6.53
N PRO A 247 7.86 -16.13 -6.76
CA PRO A 247 8.92 -15.92 -7.75
C PRO A 247 10.25 -16.56 -7.34
N PHE A 248 10.48 -16.75 -6.03
CA PHE A 248 11.70 -17.40 -5.54
C PHE A 248 11.68 -18.90 -5.83
N CYS A 249 10.53 -19.56 -5.69
CA CYS A 249 10.36 -20.97 -6.06
C CYS A 249 10.47 -21.18 -7.59
N SER A 250 9.90 -20.30 -8.41
CA SER A 250 9.96 -20.49 -9.88
C SER A 250 11.37 -20.27 -10.46
N ARG A 251 12.15 -19.33 -9.92
CA ARG A 251 13.56 -19.14 -10.32
C ARG A 251 14.50 -20.21 -9.80
N PHE A 252 14.25 -20.79 -8.62
CA PHE A 252 15.05 -21.90 -8.11
C PHE A 252 14.77 -23.22 -8.83
N TYR A 253 13.54 -23.44 -9.32
CA TYR A 253 13.20 -24.62 -10.11
C TYR A 253 13.81 -24.55 -11.52
N ALA A 254 13.71 -23.42 -12.22
CA ALA A 254 14.29 -23.26 -13.55
C ALA A 254 15.81 -23.51 -13.57
N ASN A 255 16.54 -23.02 -12.56
CA ASN A 255 17.99 -23.19 -12.47
C ASN A 255 18.45 -24.59 -12.01
N ARG A 256 17.54 -25.44 -11.51
CA ARG A 256 17.82 -26.85 -11.19
C ARG A 256 17.37 -27.83 -12.27
N SER A 257 16.43 -27.44 -13.14
CA SER A 257 15.92 -28.31 -14.19
C SER A 257 16.66 -28.22 -15.53
N GLY A 258 17.64 -27.32 -15.68
CA GLY A 258 18.42 -27.23 -16.92
C GLY A 258 17.56 -26.99 -18.16
N ILE A 259 16.53 -26.14 -18.02
CA ILE A 259 15.73 -25.58 -19.12
C ILE A 259 15.88 -24.07 -19.07
#